data_AF-A0A0F8Z9N0-F1
#
_entry.id   AF-A0A0F8Z9N0-F1
#
_cell.length_a   1.000
_cell.length_b   1.000
_cell.length_c   1.000
_cell.angle_alpha   90.00
_cell.angle_beta   90.00
_cell.angle_gamma   90.00
#
_symmetry.space_group_name_H-M   'P 1'
#
loop_
_entity.id
_entity.type
_entity.pdbx_description
1 polymer ?
#
loop_
_entity_poly.entity_id
_entity_poly.type
_entity_poly.pdbx_seq_one_letter_code
_entity_poly.pdbx_strand_id
1 'polypeptide(L)'
;PAVMYQDPEGEPTLGGIVIRDIKAEQEIVKEQFKIDEQGKANWAIRRIREAQKRAVEASEAAQKEVDRVLAWELKVDAKESRDIAFFSSRLRDYAHDELANSDGKSKSIPLSEGTLRFTALQPKLHYDKDKLIQELESEGLEKLIRRKAEPNLVEIKAALRDGFEIEAITVEEQEDSFTVSLNE
;
A
#
# COMPACT_ATOMS: atom_id res chain seq x y z
N PRO A 1 -12.35 -17.21 -39.40
CA PRO A 1 -13.47 -16.71 -40.24
C PRO A 1 -14.78 -16.78 -39.45
N ALA A 2 -15.17 -15.65 -38.84
CA ALA A 2 -16.45 -15.51 -38.16
C ALA A 2 -17.56 -15.42 -39.21
N VAL A 3 -18.51 -16.35 -39.17
CA VAL A 3 -19.68 -16.31 -40.04
C VAL A 3 -20.63 -15.27 -39.45
N MET A 4 -20.69 -14.10 -40.10
CA MET A 4 -21.68 -13.07 -39.83
C MET A 4 -23.01 -13.57 -40.39
N TYR A 5 -23.91 -14.02 -39.53
CA TYR A 5 -25.29 -14.29 -39.91
C TYR A 5 -26.02 -12.94 -40.00
N GLN A 6 -26.24 -12.44 -41.22
CA GLN A 6 -27.25 -11.43 -41.48
C GLN A 6 -28.56 -12.17 -41.72
N ASP A 7 -29.49 -12.02 -40.78
CA ASP A 7 -30.86 -12.54 -40.92
C ASP A 7 -31.68 -11.52 -41.74
N PRO A 8 -32.33 -11.91 -42.85
CA PRO A 8 -32.92 -10.96 -43.79
C PRO A 8 -34.35 -10.49 -43.46
N GLU A 9 -34.97 -10.90 -42.35
CA GLU A 9 -36.27 -10.38 -41.95
C GLU A 9 -36.31 -10.03 -40.46
N GLY A 10 -36.67 -8.78 -40.17
CA GLY A 10 -36.53 -8.12 -38.87
C GLY A 10 -37.52 -8.58 -37.80
N GLU A 11 -37.54 -9.87 -37.47
CA GLU A 11 -38.23 -10.36 -36.27
C GLU A 11 -37.28 -10.39 -35.06
N PRO A 12 -37.67 -9.79 -33.91
CA PRO A 12 -36.83 -9.79 -32.73
C PRO A 12 -36.74 -11.21 -32.14
N THR A 13 -35.53 -11.77 -32.13
CA THR A 13 -35.27 -13.09 -31.53
C THR A 13 -35.63 -13.10 -30.04
N LEU A 14 -36.12 -14.22 -29.53
CA LEU A 14 -36.46 -14.44 -28.11
C LEU A 14 -35.33 -13.99 -27.14
N GLY A 15 -34.07 -14.13 -27.55
CA GLY A 15 -32.92 -13.64 -26.77
C GLY A 15 -32.80 -12.11 -26.72
N GLY A 16 -33.19 -11.39 -27.77
CA GLY A 16 -33.20 -9.93 -27.81
C GLY A 16 -34.35 -9.30 -27.03
N ILE A 17 -35.50 -9.98 -26.95
CA ILE A 17 -36.66 -9.58 -26.14
C ILE A 17 -36.33 -9.74 -24.65
N VAL A 18 -35.82 -10.91 -24.25
CA VAL A 18 -35.44 -11.20 -22.84
C VAL A 18 -34.34 -10.26 -22.32
N ILE A 19 -33.34 -9.91 -23.14
CA ILE A 19 -32.28 -8.97 -22.72
C ILE A 19 -32.79 -7.53 -22.61
N ARG A 20 -33.74 -7.11 -23.45
CA ARG A 20 -34.37 -5.78 -23.35
C ARG A 20 -35.26 -5.68 -22.12
N ASP A 21 -36.06 -6.72 -21.84
CA ASP A 21 -36.96 -6.74 -20.70
C ASP A 21 -36.20 -6.73 -19.36
N ILE A 22 -35.10 -7.49 -19.25
CA ILE A 22 -34.24 -7.48 -18.06
C ILE A 22 -33.56 -6.11 -17.86
N LYS A 23 -33.12 -5.46 -18.95
CA LYS A 23 -32.47 -4.16 -18.87
C LYS A 23 -33.46 -3.03 -18.56
N ALA A 24 -34.66 -3.08 -19.14
CA ALA A 24 -35.74 -2.14 -18.87
C ALA A 24 -36.27 -2.28 -17.43
N GLU A 25 -36.45 -3.49 -16.89
CA GLU A 25 -36.85 -3.68 -15.49
C GLU A 25 -35.79 -3.17 -14.50
N GLN A 26 -34.48 -3.35 -14.79
CA GLN A 26 -33.43 -2.80 -13.92
C GLN A 26 -33.32 -1.27 -13.98
N GLU A 27 -33.63 -0.64 -15.11
CA GLU A 27 -33.73 0.82 -15.22
C GLU A 27 -34.98 1.34 -14.49
N ILE A 28 -36.14 0.66 -14.62
CA ILE A 28 -37.38 1.01 -13.90
C ILE A 28 -37.21 0.89 -12.38
N VAL A 29 -36.49 -0.13 -11.88
CA VAL A 29 -36.23 -0.30 -10.43
C VAL A 29 -35.27 0.78 -9.89
N LYS A 30 -34.31 1.26 -10.70
CA LYS A 30 -33.42 2.37 -10.30
C LYS A 30 -34.13 3.73 -10.33
N GLU A 31 -35.04 3.96 -11.27
CA GLU A 31 -35.85 5.18 -11.31
C GLU A 31 -36.87 5.27 -10.16
N GLN A 32 -37.20 4.16 -9.49
CA GLN A 32 -38.25 4.13 -8.45
C GLN A 32 -37.80 4.39 -7.01
N PHE A 33 -36.51 4.30 -6.67
CA PHE A 33 -36.05 4.55 -5.29
C PHE A 33 -35.49 5.97 -5.10
N LYS A 34 -36.40 6.95 -5.01
CA LYS A 34 -36.07 8.34 -4.62
C LYS A 34 -36.25 8.56 -3.12
N ILE A 35 -35.24 9.16 -2.48
CA ILE A 35 -35.31 9.64 -1.09
C ILE A 35 -35.86 11.07 -1.11
N ASP A 36 -37.16 11.21 -0.96
CA ASP A 36 -37.89 12.49 -1.00
C ASP A 36 -38.49 12.88 0.36
N GLU A 37 -38.46 11.99 1.34
CA GLU A 37 -38.97 12.21 2.69
C GLU A 37 -38.00 11.70 3.78
N GLN A 38 -38.10 12.29 4.97
CA GLN A 38 -37.23 11.97 6.11
C GLN A 38 -37.28 10.49 6.50
N GLY A 39 -38.44 9.82 6.36
CA GLY A 39 -38.59 8.40 6.62
C GLY A 39 -37.71 7.54 5.71
N LYS A 40 -37.70 7.82 4.41
CA LYS A 40 -36.84 7.13 3.42
C LYS A 40 -35.37 7.42 3.66
N ALA A 41 -35.01 8.63 4.07
CA ALA A 41 -33.64 8.99 4.43
C ALA A 41 -33.16 8.18 5.64
N ASN A 42 -33.96 8.11 6.70
CA ASN A 42 -33.68 7.30 7.88
C ASN A 42 -33.55 5.80 7.53
N TRP A 43 -34.38 5.28 6.64
CA TRP A 43 -34.28 3.91 6.15
C TRP A 43 -32.98 3.67 5.38
N ALA A 44 -32.59 4.60 4.49
CA ALA A 44 -31.33 4.52 3.75
C ALA A 44 -30.12 4.51 4.68
N ILE A 45 -30.12 5.36 5.72
CA ILE A 45 -29.09 5.39 6.77
C ILE A 45 -29.02 4.03 7.50
N ARG A 46 -30.17 3.41 7.83
CA ARG A 46 -30.20 2.05 8.42
C ARG A 46 -29.58 1.01 7.47
N ARG A 47 -29.86 1.09 6.18
CA ARG A 47 -29.27 0.18 5.18
C ARG A 47 -27.76 0.35 5.05
N ILE A 48 -27.28 1.59 5.11
CA ILE A 48 -25.83 1.88 5.16
C ILE A 48 -25.22 1.23 6.40
N ARG A 49 -25.84 1.36 7.58
CA ARG A 49 -25.37 0.72 8.82
C ARG A 49 -25.32 -0.80 8.70
N GLU A 50 -26.36 -1.43 8.17
CA GLU A 50 -26.40 -2.89 7.93
C GLU A 50 -25.32 -3.34 6.94
N ALA A 51 -25.07 -2.57 5.88
CA ALA A 51 -24.02 -2.85 4.91
C ALA A 51 -22.62 -2.71 5.53
N GLN A 52 -22.37 -1.65 6.30
CA GLN A 52 -21.11 -1.46 7.03
C GLN A 52 -20.86 -2.61 8.01
N LYS A 53 -21.88 -3.03 8.77
CA LYS A 53 -21.75 -4.19 9.67
C LYS A 53 -21.34 -5.47 8.93
N ARG A 54 -22.01 -5.80 7.83
CA ARG A 54 -21.65 -6.97 7.00
C ARG A 54 -20.24 -6.86 6.42
N ALA A 55 -19.83 -5.66 6.02
CA ALA A 55 -18.47 -5.43 5.51
C ALA A 55 -17.42 -5.65 6.60
N VAL A 56 -17.66 -5.19 7.83
CA VAL A 56 -16.77 -5.43 8.98
C VAL A 56 -16.70 -6.92 9.30
N GLU A 57 -17.83 -7.61 9.40
CA GLU A 57 -17.87 -9.06 9.66
C GLU A 57 -17.10 -9.86 8.59
N ALA A 58 -17.25 -9.48 7.31
CA ALA A 58 -16.50 -10.09 6.20
C ALA A 58 -15.00 -9.80 6.31
N SER A 59 -14.63 -8.56 6.67
CA SER A 59 -13.23 -8.17 6.87
C SER A 59 -12.60 -8.92 8.04
N GLU A 60 -13.30 -9.09 9.16
CA GLU A 60 -12.83 -9.85 10.32
C GLU A 60 -12.63 -11.33 9.99
N ALA A 61 -13.56 -11.93 9.23
CA ALA A 61 -13.43 -13.31 8.77
C ALA A 61 -12.21 -13.47 7.84
N ALA A 62 -12.03 -12.56 6.89
CA ALA A 62 -10.87 -12.56 5.99
C ALA A 62 -9.56 -12.37 6.76
N GLN A 63 -9.52 -11.45 7.73
CA GLN A 63 -8.32 -11.19 8.52
C GLN A 63 -7.90 -12.42 9.33
N LYS A 64 -8.85 -13.17 9.91
CA LYS A 64 -8.53 -14.44 10.61
C LYS A 64 -7.86 -15.47 9.69
N GLU A 65 -8.27 -15.54 8.44
CA GLU A 65 -7.66 -16.44 7.46
C GLU A 65 -6.25 -15.96 7.07
N VAL A 66 -6.06 -14.65 6.88
CA VAL A 66 -4.74 -14.04 6.67
C VAL A 66 -3.80 -14.35 7.84
N ASP A 67 -4.26 -14.11 9.07
CA ASP A 67 -3.49 -14.37 10.29
C ASP A 67 -3.10 -15.85 10.40
N ARG A 68 -4.00 -16.77 10.02
CA ARG A 68 -3.70 -18.21 9.99
C ARG A 68 -2.61 -18.54 8.97
N VAL A 69 -2.69 -17.98 7.76
CA VAL A 69 -1.69 -18.21 6.70
C VAL A 69 -0.33 -17.64 7.12
N LEU A 70 -0.29 -16.41 7.63
CA LEU A 70 0.94 -15.79 8.13
C LEU A 70 1.55 -16.57 9.30
N ALA A 71 0.73 -17.06 10.23
CA ALA A 71 1.22 -17.89 11.33
C ALA A 71 1.82 -19.22 10.85
N TRP A 72 1.22 -19.84 9.83
CA TRP A 72 1.78 -21.03 9.21
C TRP A 72 3.10 -20.74 8.48
N GLU A 73 3.14 -19.67 7.70
CA GLU A 73 4.35 -19.20 6.99
C GLU A 73 5.49 -18.95 7.98
N LEU A 74 5.24 -18.19 9.05
CA LEU A 74 6.22 -17.93 10.11
C LEU A 74 6.75 -19.21 10.75
N LYS A 75 5.91 -20.24 10.89
CA LYS A 75 6.35 -21.53 11.44
C LYS A 75 7.28 -22.29 10.50
N VAL A 76 6.99 -22.27 9.20
CA VAL A 76 7.85 -22.85 8.16
C VAL A 76 9.16 -22.07 8.09
N ASP A 77 9.09 -20.75 8.00
CA ASP A 77 10.25 -19.88 7.95
C ASP A 77 11.14 -20.03 9.20
N ALA A 78 10.55 -20.15 10.40
CA ALA A 78 11.31 -20.40 11.62
C ALA A 78 12.05 -21.75 11.63
N LYS A 79 11.58 -22.74 10.86
CA LYS A 79 12.28 -24.02 10.68
C LYS A 79 13.45 -23.83 9.72
N GLU A 80 13.21 -23.28 8.54
CA GLU A 80 14.24 -23.09 7.53
C GLU A 80 15.32 -22.10 7.98
N SER A 81 14.93 -21.03 8.69
CA SER A 81 15.84 -20.06 9.31
C SER A 81 16.78 -20.71 10.34
N ARG A 82 16.34 -21.75 11.06
CA ARG A 82 17.20 -22.51 11.98
C ARG A 82 18.26 -23.31 11.22
N ASP A 83 17.86 -23.94 10.12
CA ASP A 83 18.79 -24.71 9.29
C ASP A 83 19.80 -23.77 8.60
N ILE A 84 19.34 -22.63 8.07
CA ILE A 84 20.20 -21.58 7.52
C ILE A 84 21.19 -21.09 8.56
N ALA A 85 20.74 -20.78 9.78
CA ALA A 85 21.62 -20.31 10.86
C ALA A 85 22.65 -21.38 11.25
N PHE A 86 22.23 -22.64 11.37
CA PHE A 86 23.10 -23.76 11.64
C PHE A 86 24.20 -23.88 10.58
N PHE A 87 23.86 -24.00 9.29
CA PHE A 87 24.85 -24.13 8.23
C PHE A 87 25.71 -22.87 8.06
N SER A 88 25.14 -21.68 8.24
CA SER A 88 25.91 -20.43 8.20
C SER A 88 26.98 -20.39 9.28
N SER A 89 26.68 -20.88 10.50
CA SER A 89 27.70 -21.00 11.56
C SER A 89 28.83 -21.96 11.19
N ARG A 90 28.50 -23.12 10.61
CA ARG A 90 29.50 -24.10 10.18
C ARG A 90 30.37 -23.59 9.05
N LEU A 91 29.77 -22.90 8.08
CA LEU A 91 30.50 -22.26 6.98
C LEU A 91 31.40 -21.14 7.49
N ARG A 92 30.98 -20.41 8.52
CA ARG A 92 31.81 -19.37 9.16
C ARG A 92 33.04 -19.98 9.82
N ASP A 93 32.88 -21.04 10.59
CA ASP A 93 33.99 -21.75 11.24
C ASP A 93 34.97 -22.29 10.18
N TYR A 94 34.44 -22.98 9.16
CA TYR A 94 35.24 -23.47 8.03
C TYR A 94 36.01 -22.35 7.32
N ALA A 95 35.34 -21.23 6.98
CA ALA A 95 35.97 -20.12 6.30
C ALA A 95 37.05 -19.44 7.14
N HIS A 96 36.87 -19.40 8.47
CA HIS A 96 37.89 -18.87 9.37
C HIS A 96 39.16 -19.73 9.33
N ASP A 97 39.02 -21.05 9.43
CA ASP A 97 40.15 -21.98 9.45
C ASP A 97 40.89 -22.01 8.10
N GLU A 98 40.16 -22.04 6.98
CA GLU A 98 40.76 -21.99 5.64
C GLU A 98 41.54 -20.69 5.39
N LEU A 99 40.99 -19.53 5.79
CA LEU A 99 41.69 -18.26 5.62
C LEU A 99 42.91 -18.15 6.54
N ALA A 100 42.85 -18.70 7.76
CA ALA A 100 43.98 -18.74 8.69
C ALA A 100 45.16 -19.57 8.15
N ASN A 101 44.86 -20.62 7.38
CA ASN A 101 45.86 -21.47 6.72
C ASN A 101 46.33 -20.94 5.36
N SER A 102 45.75 -19.84 4.87
CA SER A 102 46.09 -19.26 3.56
C SER A 102 47.22 -18.24 3.63
N ASP A 103 47.83 -17.91 2.49
CA ASP A 103 48.88 -16.88 2.34
C ASP A 103 48.44 -15.44 2.69
N GLY A 104 47.23 -15.25 3.25
CA GLY A 104 46.69 -13.95 3.68
C GLY A 104 46.30 -12.99 2.55
N LYS A 105 46.51 -13.38 1.29
CA LYS A 105 46.23 -12.55 0.10
C LYS A 105 44.75 -12.47 -0.27
N SER A 106 43.99 -13.54 -0.01
CA SER A 106 42.56 -13.59 -0.31
C SER A 106 41.73 -13.50 0.97
N LYS A 107 40.65 -12.73 0.94
CA LYS A 107 39.63 -12.69 2.02
C LYS A 107 38.35 -13.45 1.64
N SER A 108 38.40 -14.22 0.56
CA SER A 108 37.26 -14.96 0.04
C SER A 108 37.65 -16.36 -0.44
N ILE A 109 36.74 -17.30 -0.23
CA ILE A 109 36.86 -18.71 -0.63
C ILE A 109 35.76 -18.98 -1.67
N PRO A 110 36.10 -19.04 -2.96
CA PRO A 110 35.14 -19.42 -4.01
C PRO A 110 34.88 -20.93 -3.97
N LEU A 111 33.61 -21.32 -4.09
CA LEU A 111 33.11 -22.70 -4.18
C LEU A 111 32.24 -22.83 -5.45
N SER A 112 31.88 -24.04 -5.87
CA SER A 112 31.04 -24.24 -7.06
C SER A 112 29.64 -23.64 -6.92
N GLU A 113 29.06 -23.70 -5.71
CA GLU A 113 27.70 -23.24 -5.41
C GLU A 113 27.65 -21.86 -4.73
N GLY A 114 28.79 -21.19 -4.52
CA GLY A 114 28.80 -19.93 -3.80
C GLY A 114 30.17 -19.40 -3.44
N THR A 115 30.23 -18.34 -2.62
CA THR A 115 31.49 -17.76 -2.17
C THR A 115 31.39 -17.35 -0.70
N LEU A 116 32.35 -17.78 0.11
CA LEU A 116 32.47 -17.37 1.50
C LEU A 116 33.39 -16.14 1.57
N ARG A 117 32.96 -15.09 2.27
CA ARG A 117 33.75 -13.87 2.44
C ARG A 117 33.44 -13.23 3.79
N PHE A 118 34.48 -12.72 4.44
CA PHE A 118 34.33 -11.79 5.56
C PHE A 118 34.36 -10.35 5.04
N THR A 119 33.27 -9.62 5.21
CA THR A 119 33.16 -8.20 4.87
C THR A 119 33.19 -7.38 6.15
N ALA A 120 34.11 -6.41 6.23
CA ALA A 120 34.13 -5.47 7.33
C ALA A 120 32.91 -4.53 7.25
N LEU A 121 32.14 -4.47 8.32
CA LEU A 121 31.03 -3.53 8.42
C LEU A 121 31.54 -2.14 8.82
N GLN A 122 30.88 -1.10 8.33
CA GLN A 122 31.15 0.26 8.79
C GLN A 122 30.73 0.41 10.28
N PRO A 123 31.46 1.21 11.08
CA PRO A 123 31.08 1.47 12.46
C PRO A 123 29.67 2.04 12.57
N LYS A 124 28.89 1.53 13.54
CA LYS A 124 27.59 2.13 13.87
C LYS A 124 27.83 3.41 14.66
N LEU A 125 27.27 4.51 14.17
CA LEU A 125 27.26 5.79 14.89
C LEU A 125 26.02 5.84 15.79
N HIS A 126 26.23 5.98 17.08
CA HIS A 126 25.17 6.25 18.05
C HIS A 126 25.22 7.74 18.39
N TYR A 127 24.19 8.49 18.02
CA TYR A 127 24.11 9.92 18.27
C TYR A 127 22.68 10.35 18.57
N ASP A 128 22.55 11.40 19.36
CA ASP A 128 21.31 12.14 19.53
C ASP A 128 21.24 13.17 18.40
N LYS A 129 20.18 13.07 17.57
CA LYS A 129 20.04 13.89 16.37
C LYS A 129 20.01 15.38 16.70
N ASP A 130 19.30 15.77 17.75
CA ASP A 130 19.09 17.19 18.06
C ASP A 130 20.36 17.80 18.64
N LYS A 131 21.06 17.07 19.52
CA LYS A 131 22.36 17.50 20.04
C LYS A 131 23.41 17.61 18.95
N LEU A 132 23.47 16.62 18.04
CA LEU A 132 24.42 16.64 16.95
C LEU A 132 24.16 17.80 15.99
N ILE A 133 22.90 18.09 15.65
CA ILE A 133 22.58 19.24 14.80
C ILE A 133 22.98 20.55 15.49
N GLN A 134 22.69 20.72 16.78
CA GLN A 134 23.08 21.91 17.53
C GLN A 134 24.61 22.11 17.58
N GLU A 135 25.36 21.04 17.81
CA GLU A 135 26.82 21.06 17.82
C GLU A 135 27.35 21.46 16.44
N LEU A 136 26.88 20.82 15.37
CA LEU A 136 27.25 21.13 13.99
C LEU A 136 26.91 22.58 13.59
N GLU A 137 25.78 23.11 14.02
CA GLU A 137 25.39 24.52 13.80
C GLU A 137 26.30 25.47 14.58
N SER A 138 26.61 25.15 15.84
CA SER A 138 27.48 25.98 16.69
C SER A 138 28.92 26.05 16.20
N GLU A 139 29.41 24.97 15.59
CA GLU A 139 30.75 24.89 14.99
C GLU A 139 30.79 25.40 13.54
N GLY A 140 29.66 25.82 12.98
CA GLY A 140 29.57 26.31 11.60
C GLY A 140 29.80 25.23 10.54
N LEU A 141 29.60 23.96 10.88
CA LEU A 141 29.81 22.80 10.00
C LEU A 141 28.59 22.50 9.11
N GLU A 142 28.05 23.53 8.46
CA GLU A 142 26.79 23.42 7.69
C GLU A 142 26.87 22.39 6.54
N LYS A 143 28.06 22.10 6.02
CA LYS A 143 28.28 21.06 4.99
C LYS A 143 27.94 19.64 5.46
N LEU A 144 27.91 19.41 6.78
CA LEU A 144 27.55 18.12 7.38
C LEU A 144 26.05 18.04 7.69
N ILE A 145 25.30 19.13 7.51
CA ILE A 145 23.87 19.20 7.78
C ILE A 145 23.11 19.16 6.46
N ARG A 146 22.20 18.18 6.33
CA ARG A 146 21.29 18.10 5.18
C ARG A 146 19.98 18.81 5.51
N ARG A 147 19.68 19.91 4.82
CA ARG A 147 18.38 20.58 4.87
C ARG A 147 17.46 20.05 3.78
N LYS A 148 16.19 19.83 4.10
CA LYS A 148 15.13 19.49 3.14
C LYS A 148 14.18 20.69 3.04
N ALA A 149 14.06 21.28 1.86
CA ALA A 149 13.06 22.31 1.60
C ALA A 149 11.75 21.65 1.15
N GLU A 150 10.65 21.98 1.82
CA GLU A 150 9.30 21.54 1.46
C GLU A 150 8.37 22.75 1.41
N PRO A 151 7.44 22.81 0.44
CA PRO A 151 6.49 23.91 0.35
C PRO A 151 5.52 23.89 1.53
N ASN A 152 5.38 25.03 2.21
CA ASN A 152 4.39 25.18 3.27
C ASN A 152 3.00 25.44 2.66
N LEU A 153 2.27 24.36 2.38
CA LEU A 153 0.96 24.43 1.73
C LEU A 153 -0.09 25.22 2.54
N VAL A 154 0.07 25.34 3.85
CA VAL A 154 -0.87 26.11 4.70
C VAL A 154 -0.70 27.60 4.45
N GLU A 155 0.53 28.11 4.56
CA GLU A 155 0.87 29.51 4.28
C GLU A 155 0.62 29.87 2.83
N ILE A 156 0.94 28.96 1.90
CA ILE A 156 0.65 29.13 0.48
C ILE A 156 -0.86 29.29 0.25
N LYS A 157 -1.71 28.43 0.84
CA LYS A 157 -3.16 28.56 0.71
C LYS A 157 -3.70 29.85 1.32
N ALA A 158 -3.11 30.33 2.42
CA ALA A 158 -3.46 31.61 3.01
C ALA A 158 -3.10 32.77 2.07
N ALA A 159 -1.86 32.79 1.56
CA ALA A 159 -1.40 33.80 0.60
C ALA A 159 -2.25 33.83 -0.68
N LEU A 160 -2.62 32.67 -1.23
CA LEU A 160 -3.50 32.57 -2.40
C LEU A 160 -4.90 33.16 -2.12
N ARG A 161 -5.43 33.05 -0.90
CA ARG A 161 -6.70 33.69 -0.51
C ARG A 161 -6.59 35.21 -0.41
N ASP A 162 -5.42 35.71 0.01
CA ASP A 162 -5.12 37.14 0.13
C ASP A 162 -4.75 37.80 -1.21
N GLY A 163 -4.86 37.07 -2.33
CA GLY A 163 -4.64 37.57 -3.69
C GLY A 163 -3.18 37.44 -4.18
N PHE A 164 -2.35 36.64 -3.52
CA PHE A 164 -1.03 36.28 -4.02
C PHE A 164 -1.17 35.27 -5.18
N GLU A 165 -0.50 35.51 -6.29
CA GLU A 165 -0.48 34.59 -7.44
C GLU A 165 0.87 33.88 -7.51
N ILE A 166 0.84 32.55 -7.63
CA ILE A 166 2.02 31.71 -7.83
C ILE A 166 1.83 30.96 -9.14
N GLU A 167 2.71 31.20 -10.12
CA GLU A 167 2.63 30.60 -11.47
C GLU A 167 2.59 29.06 -11.45
N ALA A 168 3.15 28.43 -10.40
CA ALA A 168 3.23 26.99 -10.25
C ALA A 168 1.98 26.34 -9.61
N ILE A 169 0.93 27.11 -9.26
CA ILE A 169 -0.28 26.58 -8.61
C ILE A 169 -1.51 26.92 -9.44
N THR A 170 -2.23 25.88 -9.86
CA THR A 170 -3.57 25.99 -10.41
C THR A 170 -4.59 25.74 -9.31
N VAL A 171 -5.47 26.70 -9.03
CA VAL A 171 -6.57 26.54 -8.08
C VAL A 171 -7.80 26.05 -8.85
N GLU A 172 -8.23 24.82 -8.56
CA GLU A 172 -9.49 24.26 -9.07
C GLU A 172 -10.52 24.24 -7.93
N GLU A 173 -11.70 24.79 -8.16
CA GLU A 173 -12.83 24.66 -7.24
C GLU A 173 -13.37 23.23 -7.31
N GLN A 174 -13.36 22.54 -6.18
CA GLN A 174 -13.94 21.21 -6.03
C GLN A 174 -15.36 21.32 -5.48
N GLU A 175 -16.25 20.42 -5.90
CA GLU A 175 -17.59 20.33 -5.34
C GLU A 175 -17.54 20.01 -3.83
N ASP A 176 -18.58 20.46 -3.12
CA ASP A 176 -18.72 20.19 -1.70
C ASP A 176 -18.72 18.67 -1.43
N SER A 177 -17.96 18.24 -0.43
CA SER A 177 -17.95 16.84 -0.02
C SER A 177 -19.23 16.49 0.74
N PHE A 178 -19.99 15.50 0.25
CA PHE A 178 -21.12 14.94 0.98
C PHE A 178 -20.67 13.78 1.88
N THR A 179 -21.00 13.84 3.17
CA THR A 179 -20.68 12.79 4.15
C THR A 179 -21.93 12.36 4.92
N VAL A 180 -22.09 11.05 5.12
CA VAL A 180 -23.14 10.47 5.97
C VAL A 180 -22.52 9.96 7.27
N SER A 181 -22.74 10.68 8.37
CA SER A 181 -22.33 10.25 9.71
C SER A 181 -23.42 9.39 10.35
N LEU A 182 -23.06 8.20 10.82
CA LEU A 182 -23.97 7.35 11.57
C LEU A 182 -23.85 7.67 13.06
N ASN A 183 -24.97 7.92 13.73
CA ASN A 183 -25.00 8.00 15.18
C ASN A 183 -24.84 6.60 15.79
N GLU A 184 -24.16 6.52 16.93
CA GLU A 184 -24.06 5.31 17.76
C GLU A 184 -25.42 4.88 18.33
#